data_AF-A0A842JXQ6-F1
#
_entry.id   AF-A0A842JXQ6-F1
#
_cell.length_a   1.000
_cell.length_b   1.000
_cell.length_c   1.000
_cell.angle_alpha   90.00
_cell.angle_beta   90.00
_cell.angle_gamma   90.00
#
_symmetry.space_group_name_H-M   'P 1'
#
loop_
_entity.id
_entity.type
_entity.pdbx_description
1 polymer ?
#
loop_
_entity_poly.entity_id
_entity_poly.type
_entity_poly.pdbx_seq_one_letter_code
_entity_poly.pdbx_strand_id
1 'polypeptide(L)'
;MNNRFLRAASVASAAIVPLIAFGFGIASAAPPATVSGGVTVAYVTDAAQPEPIPGAAGQRCSGNRVGVDVNTGEDIVCVYSSDYYPDGKWVTAEIVGVHNIGEPCDPSIDRASQTPEGIPILCVQGQGWTPGP
;
A
#
# COMPACT_ATOMS: atom_id res chain seq x y z
N MET A 1 -35.78 42.69 13.86
CA MET A 1 -35.72 41.82 12.67
C MET A 1 -35.01 40.54 13.11
N ASN A 2 -35.69 39.58 13.75
CA ASN A 2 -36.52 38.52 13.15
C ASN A 2 -35.65 37.67 12.19
N ASN A 3 -35.31 36.39 12.38
CA ASN A 3 -35.95 35.28 13.08
C ASN A 3 -34.93 34.17 13.44
N ARG A 4 -35.05 33.60 14.65
CA ARG A 4 -34.67 32.20 14.96
C ARG A 4 -35.97 31.38 14.90
N PHE A 5 -36.05 30.28 14.15
CA PHE A 5 -36.93 29.10 14.39
C PHE A 5 -36.56 28.04 13.33
N LEU A 6 -35.70 27.06 13.65
CA LEU A 6 -36.04 25.71 14.12
C LEU A 6 -36.79 24.84 13.10
N ARG A 7 -36.02 23.87 12.56
CA ARG A 7 -36.35 22.45 12.32
C ARG A 7 -37.83 22.07 12.28
N ALA A 8 -38.27 21.54 11.13
CA ALA A 8 -39.15 20.37 11.04
C ALA A 8 -39.40 20.01 9.56
N ALA A 9 -38.51 19.22 8.96
CA ALA A 9 -38.90 18.44 7.78
C ALA A 9 -39.45 17.11 8.30
N SER A 10 -40.77 17.08 8.49
CA SER A 10 -41.54 15.86 8.69
C SER A 10 -41.34 14.92 7.50
N VAL A 11 -40.77 13.75 7.73
CA VAL A 11 -40.93 12.61 6.84
C VAL A 11 -41.76 11.59 7.60
N ALA A 12 -43.06 11.63 7.36
CA ALA A 12 -43.99 10.60 7.78
C ALA A 12 -44.23 9.64 6.61
N SER A 13 -44.08 8.34 6.91
CA SER A 13 -44.74 7.21 6.24
C SER A 13 -44.24 6.86 4.83
N ALA A 14 -43.95 5.60 4.48
CA ALA A 14 -44.57 4.37 4.92
C ALA A 14 -43.60 3.18 4.92
N ALA A 15 -43.86 2.27 5.87
CA ALA A 15 -43.39 0.89 5.93
C ALA A 15 -43.60 0.16 4.59
N ILE A 16 -42.81 -0.86 4.24
CA ILE A 16 -43.03 -2.26 4.68
C ILE A 16 -41.70 -3.02 4.56
N VAL A 17 -41.30 -3.65 5.67
CA VAL A 17 -40.23 -4.67 5.73
C VAL A 17 -40.87 -6.05 5.58
N PRO A 18 -40.30 -6.92 4.73
CA PRO A 18 -40.08 -8.32 5.08
C PRO A 18 -38.57 -8.60 5.00
N LEU A 19 -37.81 -8.87 6.10
CA LEU A 19 -37.74 -10.15 6.81
C LEU A 19 -37.96 -11.31 5.80
N ILE A 20 -36.99 -12.10 5.34
CA ILE A 20 -35.87 -12.80 5.99
C ILE A 20 -34.92 -13.33 4.89
N ALA A 21 -33.60 -13.18 5.05
CA ALA A 21 -32.60 -14.19 4.67
C ALA A 21 -31.28 -13.89 5.39
N PHE A 22 -30.91 -14.71 6.37
CA PHE A 22 -29.62 -14.67 7.04
C PHE A 22 -28.50 -15.11 6.07
N GLY A 23 -27.49 -14.27 5.90
CA GLY A 23 -26.27 -14.58 5.16
C GLY A 23 -25.27 -13.42 5.19
N PHE A 24 -24.38 -13.44 6.19
CA PHE A 24 -23.07 -12.78 6.29
C PHE A 24 -22.75 -11.51 5.47
N GLY A 25 -22.51 -10.40 6.19
CA GLY A 25 -21.58 -9.34 5.78
C GLY A 25 -22.23 -8.12 5.13
N ILE A 26 -22.59 -7.12 5.94
CA ILE A 26 -22.81 -5.76 5.43
C ILE A 26 -21.47 -5.14 5.06
N ALA A 27 -21.05 -5.28 3.80
CA ALA A 27 -20.10 -4.33 3.25
C ALA A 27 -20.78 -2.96 3.23
N SER A 28 -20.29 -2.01 4.01
CA SER A 28 -20.65 -0.60 3.90
C SER A 28 -20.18 -0.09 2.54
N ALA A 29 -20.97 -0.30 1.49
CA ALA A 29 -20.76 0.33 0.21
C ALA A 29 -21.08 1.83 0.38
N ALA A 30 -20.03 2.65 0.42
CA ALA A 30 -20.19 4.10 0.27
C ALA A 30 -20.91 4.38 -1.07
N PRO A 31 -21.87 5.30 -1.12
CA PRO A 31 -22.59 5.58 -2.36
C PRO A 31 -21.61 6.07 -3.44
N PRO A 32 -21.76 5.62 -4.71
CA PRO A 32 -20.90 6.11 -5.78
C PRO A 32 -21.15 7.60 -6.00
N ALA A 33 -20.10 8.41 -5.79
CA ALA A 33 -20.11 9.80 -6.20
C ALA A 33 -20.23 9.85 -7.73
N THR A 34 -21.42 10.19 -8.23
CA THR A 34 -21.67 10.33 -9.66
C THR A 34 -21.05 11.64 -10.14
N VAL A 35 -19.85 11.57 -10.71
CA VAL A 35 -19.31 12.66 -11.52
C VAL A 35 -19.95 12.55 -12.90
N SER A 36 -20.78 13.54 -13.22
CA SER A 36 -21.36 13.74 -14.55
C SER A 36 -20.25 14.06 -15.55
N GLY A 37 -19.75 13.04 -16.25
CA GLY A 37 -18.71 13.17 -17.27
C GLY A 37 -18.07 11.82 -17.51
N GLY A 38 -18.68 11.01 -18.37
CA GLY A 38 -18.32 9.62 -18.60
C GLY A 38 -16.91 9.43 -19.14
N VAL A 39 -15.98 9.07 -18.25
CA VAL A 39 -14.96 8.05 -18.47
C VAL A 39 -14.81 7.33 -17.12
N THR A 40 -15.40 6.15 -16.98
CA THR A 40 -15.08 5.25 -15.87
C THR A 40 -13.71 4.63 -16.17
N VAL A 41 -12.63 5.31 -15.78
CA VAL A 41 -11.34 4.62 -15.60
C VAL A 41 -11.50 3.82 -14.32
N ALA A 42 -11.77 2.52 -14.44
CA ALA A 42 -11.51 1.60 -13.36
C ALA A 42 -10.01 1.64 -13.12
N TYR A 43 -9.56 2.43 -12.15
CA TYR A 43 -8.21 2.30 -11.66
C TYR A 43 -8.18 0.93 -10.97
N VAL A 44 -7.49 -0.02 -11.60
CA VAL A 44 -7.15 -1.28 -10.96
C VAL A 44 -6.10 -0.93 -9.91
N THR A 45 -6.52 -0.55 -8.71
CA THR A 45 -5.66 -0.52 -7.50
C THR A 45 -5.49 -1.94 -6.97
N ASP A 46 -5.08 -2.86 -7.83
CA ASP A 46 -4.64 -4.19 -7.41
C ASP A 46 -3.75 -4.77 -8.49
N ALA A 47 -2.63 -4.11 -8.78
CA ALA A 47 -1.47 -4.89 -9.17
C ALA A 47 -1.05 -5.63 -7.90
N ALA A 48 -1.60 -6.82 -7.69
CA ALA A 48 -1.20 -7.70 -6.59
C ALA A 48 0.33 -7.73 -6.57
N GLN A 49 0.92 -7.12 -5.54
CA GLN A 49 2.37 -7.17 -5.37
C GLN A 49 2.78 -8.64 -5.34
N PRO A 50 3.88 -9.01 -6.01
CA PRO A 50 4.35 -10.38 -5.97
C PRO A 50 4.52 -10.82 -4.52
N GLU A 51 4.18 -12.07 -4.23
CA GLU A 51 4.24 -12.60 -2.87
C GLU A 51 5.62 -12.35 -2.26
N PRO A 52 5.70 -11.73 -1.06
CA PRO A 52 6.97 -11.45 -0.41
C PRO A 52 7.76 -12.72 -0.14
N ILE A 53 9.09 -12.64 -0.26
CA ILE A 53 9.95 -13.79 0.02
C ILE A 53 10.07 -13.96 1.55
N PRO A 54 9.68 -15.10 2.14
CA PRO A 54 9.90 -15.33 3.56
C PRO A 54 11.40 -15.46 3.84
N GLY A 55 11.89 -14.72 4.82
CA GLY A 55 13.30 -14.73 5.23
C GLY A 55 13.49 -14.44 6.71
N ALA A 56 14.73 -14.30 7.15
CA ALA A 56 15.05 -13.90 8.51
C ALA A 56 16.27 -12.98 8.49
N ALA A 57 16.15 -11.82 9.12
CA ALA A 57 17.21 -10.85 9.24
C ALA A 57 18.47 -11.49 9.82
N GLY A 58 19.62 -11.14 9.24
CA GLY A 58 20.89 -11.72 9.62
C GLY A 58 21.25 -13.03 8.91
N GLN A 59 20.29 -13.73 8.31
CA GLN A 59 20.54 -14.97 7.59
C GLN A 59 21.00 -14.70 6.15
N ARG A 60 21.64 -15.72 5.56
CA ARG A 60 22.00 -15.71 4.14
C ARG A 60 20.74 -15.56 3.28
N CYS A 61 20.87 -14.91 2.14
CA CYS A 61 19.75 -14.72 1.22
C CYS A 61 20.16 -14.90 -0.22
N SER A 62 19.17 -15.18 -1.05
CA SER A 62 19.32 -15.14 -2.50
C SER A 62 18.06 -14.56 -3.12
N GLY A 63 18.16 -13.42 -3.80
CA GLY A 63 17.01 -12.79 -4.45
C GLY A 63 17.15 -11.29 -4.59
N ASN A 64 16.31 -10.71 -5.44
CA ASN A 64 16.24 -9.27 -5.70
C ASN A 64 14.84 -8.72 -5.45
N ARG A 65 14.17 -9.21 -4.40
CA ARG A 65 12.84 -8.76 -4.00
C ARG A 65 12.79 -8.49 -2.51
N VAL A 66 11.93 -7.56 -2.11
CA VAL A 66 11.58 -7.35 -0.70
C VAL A 66 10.96 -8.64 -0.15
N GLY A 67 11.46 -9.05 1.00
CA GLY A 67 10.97 -10.16 1.78
C GLY A 67 10.32 -9.70 3.07
N VAL A 68 9.75 -10.66 3.80
CA VAL A 68 9.20 -10.44 5.14
C VAL A 68 9.94 -11.33 6.12
N ASP A 69 10.39 -10.76 7.23
CA ASP A 69 11.01 -11.50 8.32
C ASP A 69 9.99 -12.42 9.00
N VAL A 70 10.25 -13.71 9.02
CA VAL A 70 9.33 -14.71 9.61
C VAL A 70 9.21 -14.61 11.13
N ASN A 71 10.13 -13.91 11.79
CA ASN A 71 10.15 -13.75 13.25
C ASN A 71 9.52 -12.42 13.69
N THR A 72 9.74 -11.34 12.94
CA THR A 72 9.26 -9.99 13.31
C THR A 72 8.11 -9.49 12.45
N GLY A 73 7.96 -10.01 11.24
CA GLY A 73 7.01 -9.49 10.24
C GLY A 73 7.47 -8.20 9.57
N GLU A 74 8.70 -7.75 9.82
CA GLU A 74 9.26 -6.54 9.20
C GLU A 74 9.74 -6.82 7.78
N ASP A 75 9.77 -5.77 6.96
CA ASP A 75 10.33 -5.86 5.61
C ASP A 75 11.85 -6.04 5.67
N ILE A 76 12.35 -6.93 4.81
CA ILE A 76 13.77 -7.27 4.70
C ILE A 76 14.21 -7.22 3.23
N VAL A 77 15.44 -6.81 2.99
CA VAL A 77 16.07 -6.77 1.67
C VAL A 77 17.35 -7.58 1.65
N CYS A 78 17.62 -8.25 0.53
CA CYS A 78 18.79 -9.11 0.37
C CYS A 78 19.95 -8.27 -0.14
N VAL A 79 20.87 -7.88 0.73
CA VAL A 79 21.98 -6.99 0.36
C VAL A 79 23.22 -7.80 0.01
N TYR A 80 23.81 -7.49 -1.14
CA TYR A 80 25.10 -8.02 -1.55
C TYR A 80 26.20 -6.97 -1.36
N SER A 81 27.27 -7.35 -0.69
CA SER A 81 28.47 -6.53 -0.56
C SER A 81 29.69 -7.43 -0.58
N SER A 82 30.62 -7.21 -1.51
CA SER A 82 31.84 -8.02 -1.64
C SER A 82 32.67 -8.06 -0.35
N ASP A 83 32.65 -6.97 0.41
CA ASP A 83 33.50 -6.81 1.60
C ASP A 83 32.84 -7.37 2.87
N TYR A 84 31.50 -7.34 2.95
CA TYR A 84 30.76 -7.67 4.17
C TYR A 84 29.84 -8.89 4.02
N TYR A 85 29.17 -9.03 2.87
CA TYR A 85 28.11 -10.01 2.60
C TYR A 85 28.26 -10.60 1.18
N PRO A 86 29.32 -11.38 0.91
CA PRO A 86 29.60 -11.89 -0.43
C PRO A 86 28.53 -12.86 -0.92
N ASP A 87 27.89 -13.58 0.00
CA ASP A 87 26.82 -14.54 -0.29
C ASP A 87 25.40 -13.95 -0.12
N GLY A 88 25.29 -12.64 0.10
CA GLY A 88 24.04 -11.96 0.39
C GLY A 88 23.58 -12.13 1.85
N LYS A 89 22.98 -11.08 2.41
CA LYS A 89 22.39 -11.11 3.75
C LYS A 89 21.06 -10.38 3.81
N TRP A 90 20.06 -10.99 4.45
CA TRP A 90 18.82 -10.31 4.77
C TRP A 90 19.07 -9.23 5.82
N VAL A 91 18.67 -8.00 5.52
CA VAL A 91 18.71 -6.86 6.45
C VAL A 91 17.34 -6.20 6.50
N THR A 92 16.93 -5.75 7.68
CA THR A 92 15.69 -4.99 7.86
C THR A 92 15.76 -3.68 7.09
N ALA A 93 14.68 -3.33 6.40
CA ALA A 93 14.53 -2.06 5.70
C ALA A 93 13.14 -1.50 5.95
N GLU A 94 13.05 -0.18 6.09
CA GLU A 94 11.76 0.51 6.16
C GLU A 94 11.30 0.83 4.75
N ILE A 95 10.33 0.08 4.24
CA ILE A 95 9.77 0.25 2.89
C ILE A 95 8.62 1.24 2.97
N VAL A 96 8.82 2.43 2.42
CA VAL A 96 7.85 3.54 2.55
C VAL A 96 6.64 3.42 1.61
N GLY A 97 6.67 2.48 0.65
CA GLY A 97 5.61 2.29 -0.32
C GLY A 97 6.09 1.61 -1.60
N VAL A 98 5.29 1.76 -2.66
CA VAL A 98 5.60 1.26 -4.01
C VAL A 98 5.83 2.44 -4.95
N HIS A 99 6.98 2.45 -5.63
CA HIS A 99 7.41 3.53 -6.53
C HIS A 99 8.08 2.98 -7.80
N ASN A 100 8.06 3.75 -8.88
CA ASN A 100 8.81 3.42 -10.09
C ASN A 100 10.22 4.00 -10.04
N ILE A 101 11.19 3.30 -10.64
CA ILE A 101 12.56 3.80 -10.79
C ILE A 101 12.55 5.14 -11.55
N GLY A 102 13.27 6.12 -11.04
CA GLY A 102 13.37 7.48 -11.58
C GLY A 102 12.27 8.43 -11.11
N GLU A 103 11.25 7.95 -10.39
CA GLU A 103 10.31 8.85 -9.73
C GLU A 103 11.03 9.70 -8.67
N PRO A 104 10.63 10.97 -8.49
CA PRO A 104 11.21 11.82 -7.46
C PRO A 104 10.91 11.24 -6.06
N CYS A 105 11.87 11.41 -5.16
CA CYS A 105 11.77 11.02 -3.74
C CYS A 105 12.39 12.14 -2.87
N ASP A 106 11.98 12.23 -1.61
CA ASP A 106 12.56 13.17 -0.65
C ASP A 106 13.56 12.44 0.26
N PRO A 107 14.89 12.59 0.05
CA PRO A 107 15.89 11.86 0.84
C PRO A 107 15.92 12.26 2.32
N SER A 108 15.17 13.28 2.73
CA SER A 108 15.03 13.71 4.13
C SER A 108 14.07 12.82 4.93
N ILE A 109 13.17 12.11 4.24
CA ILE A 109 12.14 11.26 4.85
C ILE A 109 12.11 9.85 4.21
N ASP A 110 12.42 9.75 2.92
CA ASP A 110 12.39 8.52 2.15
C ASP A 110 13.78 7.88 2.16
N ARG A 111 13.84 6.60 2.55
CA ARG A 111 15.10 5.82 2.54
C ARG A 111 15.05 4.68 1.54
N ALA A 112 14.05 3.82 1.67
CA ALA A 112 13.88 2.63 0.84
C ALA A 112 12.41 2.45 0.46
N SER A 113 12.18 1.85 -0.70
CA SER A 113 10.88 1.50 -1.24
C SER A 113 11.02 0.25 -2.12
N GLN A 114 9.96 -0.15 -2.82
CA GLN A 114 9.99 -1.22 -3.80
C GLN A 114 9.29 -0.83 -5.09
N THR A 115 9.66 -1.48 -6.20
CA THR A 115 8.88 -1.40 -7.44
C THR A 115 7.60 -2.23 -7.36
N PRO A 116 6.66 -2.07 -8.30
CA PRO A 116 5.47 -2.94 -8.36
C PRO A 116 5.80 -4.43 -8.49
N GLU A 117 7.00 -4.78 -8.97
CA GLU A 117 7.52 -6.15 -9.04
C GLU A 117 8.22 -6.60 -7.74
N GLY A 118 8.18 -5.78 -6.69
CA GLY A 118 8.80 -6.02 -5.39
C GLY A 118 10.31 -5.83 -5.37
N ILE A 119 10.91 -5.20 -6.39
CA ILE A 119 12.36 -4.97 -6.44
C ILE A 119 12.71 -3.84 -5.47
N PRO A 120 13.68 -4.01 -4.54
CA PRO A 120 14.06 -2.95 -3.63
C PRO A 120 14.68 -1.76 -4.38
N ILE A 121 14.31 -0.55 -3.97
CA ILE A 121 14.81 0.72 -4.50
C ILE A 121 15.17 1.66 -3.37
N LEU A 122 16.16 2.52 -3.60
CA LEU A 122 16.68 3.50 -2.66
C LEU A 122 16.42 4.92 -3.15
N CYS A 123 16.12 5.82 -2.22
CA CYS A 123 16.03 7.24 -2.55
C CYS A 123 17.43 7.84 -2.65
N VAL A 124 17.83 8.28 -3.84
CA VAL A 124 19.13 8.90 -4.09
C VAL A 124 18.93 10.37 -4.42
N GLN A 125 19.58 11.24 -3.63
CA GLN A 125 19.46 12.69 -3.77
C GLN A 125 19.79 13.13 -5.21
N GLY A 126 18.83 13.82 -5.84
CA GLY A 126 18.97 14.33 -7.20
C GLY A 126 18.82 13.29 -8.32
N GLN A 127 18.62 12.01 -7.99
CA GLN A 127 18.35 10.94 -8.96
C GLN A 127 16.95 10.35 -8.83
N GLY A 128 16.31 10.50 -7.66
CA GLY A 128 15.04 9.87 -7.36
C GLY A 128 15.21 8.44 -6.88
N TRP A 129 14.20 7.61 -7.12
CA TRP A 129 14.23 6.19 -6.79
C TRP A 129 15.17 5.42 -7.73
N THR A 130 16.17 4.76 -7.17
CA THR A 130 17.21 4.01 -7.90
C THR A 130 17.24 2.55 -7.45
N PRO A 131 17.58 1.56 -8.30
CA PRO A 131 17.73 0.17 -7.89
C PRO A 131 18.59 -0.01 -6.62
N GLY A 132 18.09 -0.81 -5.68
CA GLY A 132 18.79 -1.20 -4.47
C GLY A 132 19.82 -2.32 -4.72
N PRO A 133 20.72 -2.56 -3.74
CA PRO A 133 21.77 -3.57 -3.79
C PRO A 133 21.28 -5.01 -3.51
#